data_AF-A0A553KBH2-F1
#
_entry.id   AF-A0A553KBH2-F1
#
_cell.length_a   1.000
_cell.length_b   1.000
_cell.length_c   1.000
_cell.angle_alpha   90.00
_cell.angle_beta   90.00
_cell.angle_gamma   90.00
#
_symmetry.space_group_name_H-M   'P 1'
#
loop_
_entity.id
_entity.type
_entity.pdbx_description
1 polymer ?
#
loop_
_entity_poly.entity_id
_entity_poly.type
_entity_poly.pdbx_seq_one_letter_code
_entity_poly.pdbx_strand_id
1 'polypeptide(L)'
;TSSAESLAPKKYAEIIYGKKYIVKGKFPDDQRDEIVLPERIAKKLFKDSTEAVGKNVSLVVQLMSLKEIYPTVNVRATVVGVVKNNSIPLLDTVGISYGLSQKIMKESIGNSTGALSFTIIPSSINDIDHLKSKIKQMGY
;
A
#
# COMPACT_ATOMS: atom_id res chain seq x y z
N THR A 1 -0.94 10.19 12.82
CA THR A 1 -0.29 10.13 11.50
C THR A 1 -0.66 8.80 10.87
N SER A 2 -1.33 8.83 9.73
CA SER A 2 -1.68 7.60 8.99
C SER A 2 -0.55 7.29 8.01
N SER A 3 0.01 6.08 8.08
CA SER A 3 1.05 5.61 7.16
C SER A 3 0.40 4.97 5.94
N ALA A 4 0.93 5.24 4.74
CA ALA A 4 0.54 4.55 3.51
C ALA A 4 1.63 3.52 3.17
N GLU A 5 1.26 2.24 3.15
CA GLU A 5 2.16 1.17 2.75
C GLU A 5 1.73 0.59 1.40
N SER A 6 2.71 0.20 0.59
CA SER A 6 2.46 -0.56 -0.62
C SER A 6 2.10 -2.00 -0.25
N LEU A 7 1.07 -2.55 -0.88
CA LEU A 7 0.70 -3.95 -0.70
C LEU A 7 1.65 -4.85 -1.48
N ALA A 8 1.97 -6.02 -0.92
CA ALA A 8 2.71 -7.03 -1.64
C ALA A 8 1.95 -7.48 -2.91
N PRO A 9 2.65 -7.84 -4.01
CA PRO A 9 2.03 -8.33 -5.23
C PRO A 9 1.05 -9.48 -4.97
N LYS A 10 -0.03 -9.58 -5.77
CA LYS A 10 -1.13 -10.55 -5.57
C LYS A 10 -0.67 -11.99 -5.32
N LYS A 11 0.38 -12.46 -6.02
CA LYS A 11 0.95 -13.81 -5.85
C LYS A 11 1.52 -14.09 -4.46
N TYR A 12 1.91 -13.06 -3.73
CA TYR A 12 2.46 -13.18 -2.38
C TYR A 12 1.50 -12.67 -1.30
N ALA A 13 0.51 -11.85 -1.67
CA ALA A 13 -0.46 -11.29 -0.73
C ALA A 13 -1.16 -12.36 0.14
N GLU A 14 -1.57 -13.50 -0.43
CA GLU A 14 -2.22 -14.57 0.35
C GLU A 14 -1.29 -15.27 1.35
N ILE A 15 0.01 -15.35 1.03
CA ILE A 15 1.03 -15.98 1.89
C ILE A 15 1.39 -15.05 3.04
N ILE A 16 1.54 -13.75 2.76
CA ILE A 16 2.02 -12.74 3.70
C ILE A 16 0.90 -12.31 4.64
N TYR A 17 -0.30 -12.10 4.10
CA TYR A 17 -1.43 -11.54 4.84
C TYR A 17 -2.45 -12.61 5.27
N GLY A 18 -2.32 -13.85 4.78
CA GLY A 18 -3.21 -14.98 5.08
C GLY A 18 -4.54 -14.96 4.33
N LYS A 19 -5.18 -16.13 4.19
CA LYS A 19 -6.45 -16.33 3.43
C LYS A 19 -7.69 -15.61 4.02
N LYS A 20 -7.61 -14.96 5.19
CA LYS A 20 -8.77 -14.34 5.91
C LYS A 20 -8.64 -12.84 6.15
N TYR A 21 -7.87 -12.17 5.30
CA TYR A 21 -7.51 -10.76 5.43
C TYR A 21 -8.56 -9.78 4.90
N ILE A 22 -9.14 -10.13 3.74
CA ILE A 22 -10.19 -9.34 3.10
C ILE A 22 -11.54 -9.71 3.74
N VAL A 23 -12.23 -8.69 4.24
CA VAL A 23 -13.59 -8.78 4.75
C VAL A 23 -14.60 -8.74 3.60
N LYS A 24 -14.34 -7.88 2.59
CA LYS A 24 -15.18 -7.76 1.39
C LYS A 24 -14.34 -7.28 0.20
N GLY A 25 -14.67 -7.76 -1.00
CA GLY A 25 -14.03 -7.31 -2.24
C GLY A 25 -12.74 -8.08 -2.56
N LYS A 26 -11.74 -7.38 -3.09
CA LYS A 26 -10.48 -7.95 -3.58
C LYS A 26 -9.29 -7.05 -3.23
N PHE A 27 -8.07 -7.58 -3.39
CA PHE A 27 -6.86 -6.77 -3.37
C PHE A 27 -6.80 -5.87 -4.62
N PRO A 28 -6.12 -4.70 -4.52
CA PRO A 28 -5.93 -3.82 -5.67
C PRO A 28 -5.17 -4.52 -6.79
N ASP A 29 -5.58 -4.21 -8.03
CA ASP A 29 -4.81 -4.55 -9.22
C ASP A 29 -3.63 -3.59 -9.37
N ASP A 30 -2.42 -4.14 -9.56
CA ASP A 30 -1.17 -3.37 -9.63
C ASP A 30 -1.17 -2.32 -10.75
N GLN A 31 -2.01 -2.46 -11.78
CA GLN A 31 -2.05 -1.55 -12.94
C GLN A 31 -3.21 -0.55 -12.89
N ARG A 32 -4.03 -0.56 -11.84
CA ARG A 32 -5.22 0.30 -11.74
C ARG A 32 -5.12 1.23 -10.54
N ASP A 33 -5.83 2.35 -10.61
CA ASP A 33 -5.97 3.31 -9.50
C ASP A 33 -6.95 2.75 -8.45
N GLU A 34 -6.56 1.66 -7.79
CA GLU A 34 -7.37 0.89 -6.84
C GLU A 34 -6.77 0.93 -5.42
N ILE A 35 -7.64 0.92 -4.40
CA ILE A 35 -7.24 0.87 -2.98
C ILE A 35 -8.05 -0.14 -2.16
N VAL A 36 -7.52 -0.48 -1.00
CA VAL A 36 -8.25 -1.16 0.08
C VAL A 36 -8.24 -0.33 1.35
N LEU A 37 -9.38 -0.35 2.05
CA LEU A 37 -9.56 0.38 3.30
C LEU A 37 -9.66 -0.59 4.49
N PRO A 38 -9.06 -0.28 5.64
CA PRO A 38 -9.41 -0.93 6.90
C PRO A 38 -10.90 -0.73 7.22
N GLU A 39 -11.53 -1.72 7.86
CA GLU A 39 -12.95 -1.64 8.29
C GLU A 39 -13.26 -0.33 9.04
N ARG A 40 -12.35 0.13 9.91
CA ARG A 40 -12.53 1.35 10.70
C ARG A 40 -12.59 2.61 9.81
N ILE A 41 -11.70 2.72 8.82
CA ILE A 41 -11.72 3.85 7.87
C ILE A 41 -12.95 3.77 6.98
N ALA A 42 -13.27 2.58 6.48
CA ALA A 42 -14.45 2.36 5.64
C ALA A 42 -15.74 2.77 6.37
N LYS A 43 -15.93 2.35 7.63
CA LYS A 43 -17.08 2.76 8.46
C LYS A 43 -17.11 4.27 8.71
N LYS A 44 -15.96 4.90 8.94
CA LYS A 44 -15.90 6.35 9.18
C LYS A 44 -16.33 7.16 7.94
N LEU A 45 -15.96 6.71 6.75
CA LEU A 45 -16.27 7.42 5.50
C LEU A 45 -17.66 7.10 4.95
N PHE A 46 -18.13 5.85 5.13
CA PHE A 46 -19.34 5.35 4.46
C PHE A 46 -20.44 4.87 5.41
N LYS A 47 -20.30 5.10 6.73
CA LYS A 47 -21.17 4.61 7.83
C LYS A 47 -21.13 3.08 8.01
N ASP A 48 -21.19 2.32 6.93
CA ASP A 48 -20.98 0.87 6.89
C ASP A 48 -19.72 0.54 6.09
N SER A 49 -18.86 -0.33 6.63
CA SER A 49 -17.62 -0.73 5.95
C SER A 49 -17.88 -1.38 4.59
N THR A 50 -18.94 -2.17 4.47
CA THR A 50 -19.23 -2.97 3.29
C THR A 50 -19.74 -2.13 2.11
N GLU A 51 -20.21 -0.92 2.36
CA GLU A 51 -20.65 0.04 1.32
C GLU A 51 -19.48 0.76 0.64
N ALA A 52 -18.27 0.66 1.19
CA ALA A 52 -17.09 1.31 0.64
C ALA A 52 -16.67 0.73 -0.72
N VAL A 53 -16.86 -0.58 -0.94
CA VAL A 53 -16.42 -1.24 -2.18
C VAL A 53 -17.20 -0.70 -3.38
N GLY A 54 -16.47 -0.32 -4.43
CA GLY A 54 -16.99 0.30 -5.65
C GLY A 54 -17.12 1.82 -5.58
N LYS A 55 -16.84 2.46 -4.43
CA LYS A 55 -16.85 3.91 -4.30
C LYS A 55 -15.54 4.51 -4.79
N ASN A 56 -15.65 5.66 -5.45
CA ASN A 56 -14.50 6.48 -5.81
C ASN A 56 -14.19 7.44 -4.67
N VAL A 57 -12.91 7.56 -4.32
CA VAL A 57 -12.41 8.47 -3.30
C VAL A 57 -11.31 9.35 -3.88
N SER A 58 -11.12 10.52 -3.27
CA SER A 58 -9.95 11.36 -3.52
C SER A 58 -8.92 11.10 -2.43
N LEU A 59 -7.70 10.80 -2.83
CA LEU A 59 -6.54 10.73 -1.95
C LEU A 59 -5.76 12.04 -2.10
N VAL A 60 -5.55 12.69 -0.97
CA VAL A 60 -4.68 13.87 -0.85
C VAL A 60 -3.39 13.38 -0.21
N VAL A 61 -2.29 13.39 -0.96
CA VAL A 61 -1.03 12.77 -0.55
C VAL A 61 0.08 13.82 -0.51
N GLN A 62 0.76 13.94 0.62
CA GLN A 62 1.97 14.75 0.76
C GLN A 62 3.12 13.84 1.16
N LEU A 63 4.08 13.65 0.26
CA LEU A 63 5.28 12.88 0.57
C LEU A 63 6.26 13.73 1.36
N MET A 64 6.91 13.12 2.35
CA MET A 64 7.90 13.76 3.19
C MET A 64 9.14 12.88 3.28
N SER A 65 10.32 13.48 3.21
CA SER A 65 11.59 12.87 3.58
C SER A 65 12.13 13.53 4.86
N LEU A 66 13.26 13.05 5.38
CA LEU A 66 13.92 13.67 6.53
C LEU A 66 14.35 15.12 6.27
N LYS A 67 14.52 15.53 5.01
CA LYS A 67 15.08 16.82 4.62
C LYS A 67 14.11 17.71 3.86
N GLU A 68 13.06 17.13 3.27
CA GLU A 68 12.21 17.83 2.30
C GLU A 68 10.74 17.42 2.44
N ILE A 69 9.85 18.37 2.14
CA ILE A 69 8.41 18.14 1.97
C ILE A 69 8.11 18.33 0.49
N TYR A 70 7.57 17.30 -0.15
CA TYR A 70 7.25 17.35 -1.57
C TYR A 70 5.87 17.95 -1.82
N PRO A 71 5.60 18.43 -3.04
CA PRO A 71 4.28 18.92 -3.43
C PRO A 71 3.17 17.91 -3.14
N THR A 72 2.03 18.43 -2.69
CA THR A 72 0.82 17.65 -2.48
C THR A 72 0.22 17.21 -3.80
N VAL A 73 -0.11 15.93 -3.88
CA VAL A 73 -0.73 15.30 -5.06
C VAL A 73 -2.15 14.88 -4.72
N ASN A 74 -3.08 15.14 -5.64
CA ASN A 74 -4.47 14.73 -5.54
C ASN A 74 -4.78 13.66 -6.58
N VAL A 75 -5.04 12.43 -6.14
CA VAL A 75 -5.38 11.32 -7.04
C VAL A 75 -6.75 10.75 -6.72
N ARG A 76 -7.49 10.34 -7.74
CA ARG A 76 -8.74 9.59 -7.56
C ARG A 76 -8.44 8.10 -7.57
N ALA A 77 -9.07 7.35 -6.70
CA ALA A 77 -8.95 5.91 -6.67
C ALA A 77 -10.28 5.22 -6.36
N THR A 78 -10.45 3.99 -6.81
CA THR A 78 -11.62 3.17 -6.52
C THR A 78 -11.31 2.24 -5.34
N VAL A 79 -12.18 2.23 -4.34
CA VAL A 79 -12.10 1.25 -3.25
C VAL A 79 -12.55 -0.11 -3.79
N VAL A 80 -11.66 -1.10 -3.81
CA VAL A 80 -11.97 -2.45 -4.32
C VAL A 80 -12.05 -3.52 -3.25
N GLY A 81 -11.64 -3.19 -2.02
CA GLY A 81 -11.74 -4.11 -0.91
C GLY A 81 -11.70 -3.43 0.45
N VAL A 82 -12.15 -4.19 1.44
CA VAL A 82 -12.10 -3.85 2.84
C VAL A 82 -11.32 -4.93 3.56
N VAL A 83 -10.37 -4.53 4.38
CA VAL A 83 -9.49 -5.42 5.12
C VAL A 83 -9.75 -5.31 6.61
N LYS A 84 -9.49 -6.38 7.36
CA LYS A 84 -9.63 -6.35 8.82
C LYS A 84 -8.73 -5.26 9.41
N ASN A 85 -9.12 -4.71 10.56
CA ASN A 85 -8.31 -3.67 11.21
C ASN A 85 -6.95 -4.19 11.72
N ASN A 86 -6.90 -5.42 12.24
CA ASN A 86 -5.70 -5.99 12.90
C ASN A 86 -4.68 -6.58 11.91
N SER A 87 -4.84 -6.21 10.66
CA SER A 87 -4.36 -6.96 9.53
C SER A 87 -3.10 -6.26 8.97
N ILE A 88 -3.07 -4.92 8.96
CA ILE A 88 -1.80 -4.17 8.96
C ILE A 88 -1.48 -3.85 10.44
N PRO A 89 -0.36 -4.36 11.00
CA PRO A 89 0.01 -4.14 12.41
C PRO A 89 0.35 -2.68 12.74
N LEU A 90 0.42 -1.81 11.73
CA LEU A 90 0.55 -0.37 11.84
C LEU A 90 -0.82 0.29 11.55
N LEU A 91 -1.31 1.07 12.52
CA LEU A 91 -2.44 2.01 12.49
C LEU A 91 -3.06 2.33 11.12
N ASP A 92 -4.39 2.24 10.97
CA ASP A 92 -5.20 2.96 9.94
C ASP A 92 -4.55 3.08 8.55
N THR A 93 -3.87 2.03 8.09
CA THR A 93 -3.13 2.07 6.84
C THR A 93 -4.07 1.77 5.67
N VAL A 94 -4.09 2.68 4.71
CA VAL A 94 -4.73 2.45 3.40
C VAL A 94 -3.73 1.72 2.52
N GLY A 95 -4.12 0.57 2.00
CA GLY A 95 -3.32 -0.14 1.00
C GLY A 95 -3.65 0.39 -0.38
N ILE A 96 -2.64 0.86 -1.12
CA ILE A 96 -2.79 1.34 -2.50
C ILE A 96 -2.14 0.36 -3.47
N SER A 97 -2.63 0.31 -4.71
CA SER A 97 -1.99 -0.47 -5.77
C SER A 97 -0.57 0.02 -6.06
N TYR A 98 0.27 -0.88 -6.58
CA TYR A 98 1.64 -0.54 -6.93
C TYR A 98 1.71 0.57 -8.00
N GLY A 99 0.92 0.47 -9.08
CA GLY A 99 0.87 1.49 -10.13
C GLY A 99 0.41 2.87 -9.62
N LEU A 100 -0.58 2.90 -8.73
CA LEU A 100 -1.01 4.15 -8.08
C LEU A 100 0.12 4.75 -7.23
N SER A 101 0.87 3.91 -6.51
CA SER A 101 2.04 4.38 -5.75
C SER A 101 3.10 4.99 -6.66
N GLN A 102 3.43 4.37 -7.79
CA GLN A 102 4.39 4.89 -8.76
C GLN A 102 3.94 6.20 -9.39
N LYS A 103 2.64 6.32 -9.67
CA LYS A 103 2.02 7.55 -10.18
C LYS A 103 2.14 8.70 -9.20
N ILE A 104 1.76 8.48 -7.93
CA ILE A 104 1.91 9.47 -6.85
C ILE A 104 3.37 9.92 -6.74
N MET A 105 4.31 8.99 -6.77
CA MET A 105 5.73 9.32 -6.68
C MET A 105 6.23 10.10 -7.90
N LYS A 106 5.84 9.71 -9.11
CA LYS A 106 6.18 10.46 -10.32
C LYS A 106 5.64 11.89 -10.28
N GLU A 107 4.41 12.08 -9.82
CA GLU A 107 3.77 13.39 -9.72
C GLU A 107 4.35 14.25 -8.58
N SER A 108 4.80 13.63 -7.48
CA SER A 108 5.32 14.36 -6.32
C SER A 108 6.82 14.66 -6.43
N ILE A 109 7.64 13.69 -6.84
CA ILE A 109 9.11 13.79 -6.80
C ILE A 109 9.79 13.65 -8.18
N GLY A 110 9.01 13.52 -9.27
CA GLY A 110 9.54 13.33 -10.62
C GLY A 110 10.13 11.95 -10.90
N ASN A 111 10.08 11.01 -9.93
CA ASN A 111 10.65 9.67 -10.03
C ASN A 111 9.62 8.61 -9.60
N SER A 112 9.36 7.63 -10.47
CA SER A 112 8.40 6.55 -10.25
C SER A 112 8.95 5.34 -9.49
N THR A 113 10.26 5.31 -9.20
CA THR A 113 10.97 4.15 -8.64
C THR A 113 11.49 4.35 -7.22
N GLY A 114 11.26 5.53 -6.63
CA GLY A 114 11.61 5.73 -5.24
C GLY A 114 10.82 4.78 -4.34
N ALA A 115 11.41 4.39 -3.22
CA ALA A 115 10.69 3.67 -2.17
C ALA A 115 11.25 4.14 -0.83
N LEU A 116 10.38 4.38 0.15
CA LEU A 116 10.81 4.72 1.51
C LEU A 116 11.35 3.49 2.27
N SER A 117 10.88 2.30 1.89
CA SER A 117 11.27 1.03 2.50
C SER A 117 11.03 -0.12 1.52
N PHE A 118 11.84 -1.17 1.64
CA PHE A 118 11.65 -2.43 0.95
C PHE A 118 11.38 -3.53 1.98
N THR A 119 10.30 -4.27 1.78
CA THR A 119 10.02 -5.49 2.54
C THR A 119 10.44 -6.69 1.69
N ILE A 120 11.38 -7.48 2.21
CA ILE A 120 11.89 -8.68 1.54
C ILE A 120 11.49 -9.89 2.36
N ILE A 121 10.86 -10.85 1.69
CA ILE A 121 10.34 -12.06 2.32
C ILE A 121 11.14 -13.23 1.76
N PRO A 122 12.13 -13.72 2.53
CA PRO A 122 12.97 -14.81 2.08
C PRO A 122 12.17 -16.11 1.99
N SER A 123 12.52 -16.96 1.02
CA SER A 123 11.91 -18.30 0.92
C SER A 123 12.44 -19.24 2.01
N SER A 124 13.64 -18.96 2.54
CA SER A 124 14.25 -19.66 3.67
C SER A 124 15.06 -18.72 4.55
N ILE A 125 15.16 -19.03 5.84
CA ILE A 125 16.01 -18.28 6.79
C ILE A 125 17.49 -18.29 6.36
N ASN A 126 17.92 -19.34 5.65
CA ASN A 126 19.29 -19.49 5.15
C ASN A 126 19.63 -18.50 4.02
N ASP A 127 18.64 -17.88 3.39
CA ASP A 127 18.85 -16.95 2.27
C ASP A 127 19.12 -15.51 2.73
N ILE A 128 18.94 -15.21 4.02
CA ILE A 128 18.95 -13.84 4.54
C ILE A 128 20.28 -13.13 4.28
N ASP A 129 21.42 -13.78 4.51
CA ASP A 129 22.73 -13.14 4.34
C ASP A 129 23.06 -12.90 2.86
N HIS A 130 22.67 -13.82 1.99
CA HIS A 130 22.79 -13.64 0.55
C HIS A 130 21.92 -12.48 0.05
N LEU A 131 20.68 -12.38 0.53
CA LEU A 131 19.77 -11.29 0.20
C LEU A 131 20.31 -9.94 0.68
N LYS A 132 20.82 -9.84 1.91
CA LYS A 132 21.49 -8.63 2.42
C LYS A 132 22.63 -8.18 1.51
N SER A 133 23.48 -9.11 1.06
CA SER A 133 24.58 -8.79 0.15
C SER A 133 24.08 -8.25 -1.19
N LYS A 134 23.03 -8.84 -1.77
CA LYS A 134 22.45 -8.38 -3.03
C LYS A 134 21.83 -6.99 -2.94
N ILE A 135 21.10 -6.70 -1.86
CA ILE A 135 20.49 -5.38 -1.63
C ILE A 135 21.57 -4.29 -1.61
N LYS A 136 22.67 -4.53 -0.87
CA LYS A 136 23.82 -3.62 -0.84
C LYS A 136 24.44 -3.40 -2.21
N GLN A 137 24.57 -4.46 -3.02
CA GLN A 137 25.09 -4.36 -4.40
C GLN A 137 24.18 -3.55 -5.32
N MET A 138 22.87 -3.56 -5.06
CA MET A 138 21.88 -2.76 -5.80
C MET A 138 21.87 -1.28 -5.38
N GLY A 139 22.66 -0.89 -4.38
CA GLY A 139 22.77 0.50 -3.91
C GLY A 139 21.69 0.92 -2.90
N TYR A 140 21.06 -0.05 -2.22
CA TYR A 140 20.12 0.17 -1.13
C TYR A 140 20.74 -0.16 0.24
#